data_AF-M0PM79-F1
#
_entry.id   AF-M0PM79-F1
#
_cell.length_a   1.000
_cell.length_b   1.000
_cell.length_c   1.000
_cell.angle_alpha   90.00
_cell.angle_beta   90.00
_cell.angle_gamma   90.00
#
_symmetry.space_group_name_H-M   'P 1'
#
loop_
_entity.id
_entity.type
_entity.pdbx_description
1 polymer ?
#
loop_
_entity_poly.entity_id
_entity_poly.type
_entity_poly.pdbx_seq_one_letter_code
_entity_poly.pdbx_strand_id
1 'polypeptide(L)'
;MYRRGHVGLGLLAYAPVASLTLRSGEPGLALVGVAIAVAFATLPDVDERLPLPHRGPTHTIAFVVAGGGLVGTASVPVVAASGSLPTWTPVFAGVVTAATLGSHLAGDVITPMGIRPFRPLSDAHFTLDVTPAADPRANRLFLGAGVVALALSVGLSVGLPS
;
A
#
# COMPACT_ATOMS: atom_id res chain seq x y z
N MET A 1 -13.13 -0.79 2.32
CA MET A 1 -13.23 -2.21 2.80
C MET A 1 -12.86 -2.27 4.29
N TYR A 2 -12.78 -3.43 4.94
CA TYR A 2 -12.21 -3.52 6.28
C TYR A 2 -10.71 -3.85 6.23
N ARG A 3 -10.04 -3.75 7.39
CA ARG A 3 -8.59 -3.92 7.53
C ARG A 3 -8.03 -5.15 6.81
N ARG A 4 -8.71 -6.30 6.90
CA ARG A 4 -8.28 -7.53 6.21
C ARG A 4 -8.22 -7.36 4.69
N GLY A 5 -9.26 -6.76 4.09
CA GLY A 5 -9.29 -6.50 2.66
C GLY A 5 -8.18 -5.53 2.24
N HIS A 6 -8.01 -4.42 2.97
CA HIS A 6 -6.98 -3.44 2.65
C HIS A 6 -5.54 -3.96 2.83
N VAL A 7 -5.27 -4.74 3.88
CA VAL A 7 -3.96 -5.40 4.04
C VAL A 7 -3.72 -6.35 2.88
N GLY A 8 -4.73 -7.12 2.46
CA GLY A 8 -4.64 -8.00 1.29
C GLY A 8 -4.28 -7.25 0.01
N LEU A 9 -5.01 -6.15 -0.28
CA LEU A 9 -4.74 -5.30 -1.45
C LEU A 9 -3.35 -4.65 -1.39
N GLY A 10 -2.91 -4.21 -0.20
CA GLY A 10 -1.57 -3.65 0.00
C GLY A 10 -0.48 -4.67 -0.27
N LEU A 11 -0.62 -5.89 0.25
CA LEU A 11 0.33 -6.99 -0.02
C LEU A 11 0.33 -7.38 -1.50
N LEU A 12 -0.84 -7.41 -2.14
CA LEU A 12 -0.97 -7.69 -3.57
C LEU A 12 -0.24 -6.64 -4.42
N ALA A 13 -0.42 -5.35 -4.12
CA ALA A 13 0.26 -4.25 -4.80
C ALA A 13 1.78 -4.26 -4.54
N TYR A 14 2.20 -4.70 -3.35
CA TYR A 14 3.60 -4.79 -2.97
C TYR A 14 4.33 -6.00 -3.58
N ALA A 15 3.63 -7.09 -3.87
CA ALA A 15 4.21 -8.35 -4.35
C ALA A 15 5.25 -8.20 -5.49
N PRO A 16 5.04 -7.42 -6.57
CA PRO A 16 6.07 -7.25 -7.61
C PRO A 16 7.31 -6.51 -7.08
N VAL A 17 7.15 -5.51 -6.21
CA VAL A 17 8.26 -4.77 -5.60
C VAL A 17 9.07 -5.69 -4.69
N ALA A 18 8.40 -6.55 -3.90
CA ALA A 18 9.05 -7.55 -3.07
C ALA A 18 9.99 -8.46 -3.88
N SER A 19 9.54 -8.92 -5.05
CA SER A 19 10.36 -9.76 -5.93
C SER A 19 11.60 -9.01 -6.43
N LEU A 20 11.44 -7.78 -6.91
CA LEU A 20 12.56 -6.96 -7.39
C LEU A 20 13.59 -6.69 -6.28
N THR A 21 13.11 -6.36 -5.08
CA THR A 21 13.95 -6.12 -3.90
C THR A 21 14.72 -7.38 -3.49
N LEU A 22 14.08 -8.54 -3.48
CA LEU A 22 14.74 -9.82 -3.18
C LEU A 22 15.81 -10.18 -4.21
N ARG A 23 15.51 -10.02 -5.51
CA ARG A 23 16.47 -10.27 -6.60
C ARG A 23 17.64 -9.29 -6.61
N SER A 24 17.49 -8.16 -5.94
CA SER A 24 18.56 -7.17 -5.72
C SER A 24 19.44 -7.52 -4.51
N GLY A 25 19.19 -8.65 -3.83
CA GLY A 25 19.98 -9.09 -2.68
C GLY A 25 19.57 -8.46 -1.35
N GLU A 26 18.38 -7.85 -1.26
CA GLU A 26 17.96 -7.03 -0.11
C GLU A 26 16.77 -7.63 0.66
N PRO A 27 16.90 -8.81 1.28
CA PRO A 27 15.79 -9.46 2.00
C PRO A 27 15.31 -8.66 3.21
N GLY A 28 16.20 -7.90 3.86
CA GLY A 28 15.82 -7.00 4.95
C GLY A 28 14.86 -5.90 4.50
N LEU A 29 15.15 -5.23 3.38
CA LEU A 29 14.24 -4.26 2.78
C LEU A 29 12.95 -4.92 2.32
N ALA A 30 13.00 -6.14 1.79
CA ALA A 30 11.79 -6.87 1.41
C ALA A 30 10.83 -7.06 2.60
N LEU A 31 11.35 -7.35 3.79
CA LEU A 31 10.56 -7.44 5.03
C LEU A 31 10.03 -6.07 5.49
N VAL A 32 10.85 -5.02 5.39
CA VAL A 32 10.42 -3.64 5.69
C VAL A 32 9.24 -3.25 4.80
N GLY A 33 9.24 -3.62 3.52
CA GLY A 33 8.12 -3.35 2.63
C GLY A 33 6.83 -4.07 3.05
N VAL A 34 6.91 -5.30 3.56
CA VAL A 34 5.75 -5.99 4.17
C VAL A 34 5.25 -5.22 5.39
N ALA A 35 6.16 -4.77 6.25
CA ALA A 35 5.80 -4.00 7.44
C ALA A 35 5.07 -2.70 7.08
N ILE A 36 5.58 -1.95 6.09
CA ILE A 36 4.93 -0.75 5.55
C ILE A 36 3.53 -1.11 5.03
N ALA A 37 3.42 -2.13 4.16
CA ALA A 37 2.14 -2.53 3.57
C ALA A 37 1.09 -2.88 4.63
N VAL A 38 1.46 -3.63 5.67
CA VAL A 38 0.54 -4.01 6.75
C VAL A 38 0.19 -2.84 7.66
N ALA A 39 1.17 -2.00 8.02
CA ALA A 39 0.96 -0.89 8.93
C ALA A 39 0.17 0.26 8.29
N PHE A 40 0.38 0.54 7.00
CA PHE A 40 -0.19 1.70 6.31
C PHE A 40 -1.49 1.35 5.55
N ALA A 41 -1.87 0.08 5.46
CA ALA A 41 -3.05 -0.39 4.71
C ALA A 41 -4.35 0.35 5.07
N THR A 42 -4.52 0.79 6.31
CA THR A 42 -5.72 1.53 6.79
C THR A 42 -5.36 2.92 7.30
N LEU A 43 -4.23 3.48 6.86
CA LEU A 43 -3.84 4.84 7.25
C LEU A 43 -4.87 5.88 6.79
N PRO A 44 -5.48 5.80 5.58
CA PRO A 44 -6.51 6.75 5.18
C PRO A 44 -7.73 6.78 6.14
N ASP A 45 -8.15 5.62 6.67
CA ASP A 45 -9.28 5.48 7.62
C ASP A 45 -8.98 6.04 9.02
N VAL A 46 -7.80 6.61 9.26
CA VAL A 46 -7.58 7.38 10.49
C VAL A 46 -8.49 8.61 10.52
N ASP A 47 -9.01 9.06 9.37
CA ASP A 47 -10.02 10.10 9.28
C ASP A 47 -11.28 9.85 10.13
N GLU A 48 -11.69 8.58 10.32
CA GLU A 48 -12.81 8.19 11.20
C GLU A 48 -12.59 8.58 12.67
N ARG A 49 -11.34 8.81 13.06
CA ARG A 49 -10.93 9.19 14.43
C ARG A 49 -10.51 10.66 14.53
N LEU A 50 -10.50 11.39 13.42
CA LEU A 50 -10.08 12.79 13.34
C LEU A 50 -11.30 13.67 13.05
N PRO A 51 -11.22 14.99 13.32
CA PRO A 51 -12.26 15.95 12.90
C PRO A 51 -12.16 16.24 11.39
N LEU A 52 -12.10 15.20 10.56
CA LEU A 52 -12.02 15.26 9.11
C LEU A 52 -13.26 14.59 8.48
N PRO A 53 -13.73 15.06 7.32
CA PRO A 53 -14.76 14.34 6.57
C PRO A 53 -14.22 12.96 6.16
N HIS A 54 -14.97 11.90 6.48
CA HIS A 54 -14.62 10.55 6.06
C HIS A 54 -14.60 10.46 4.52
N ARG A 55 -13.57 9.82 3.97
CA ARG A 55 -13.28 9.77 2.52
C ARG A 55 -13.05 11.14 1.89
N GLY A 56 -12.55 12.06 2.71
CA GLY A 56 -12.15 13.40 2.35
C GLY A 56 -10.68 13.45 1.91
N PRO A 57 -9.85 14.33 2.50
CA PRO A 57 -8.47 14.54 2.05
C PRO A 57 -7.58 13.29 2.07
N THR A 58 -7.80 12.38 3.01
CA THR A 58 -7.06 11.12 3.19
C THR A 58 -7.27 10.10 2.07
N HIS A 59 -8.36 10.22 1.31
CA HIS A 59 -8.72 9.29 0.23
C HIS A 59 -8.52 9.91 -1.16
N THR A 60 -7.43 10.68 -1.31
CA THR A 60 -7.07 11.37 -2.55
C THR A 60 -5.72 10.92 -3.11
N ILE A 61 -5.50 11.12 -4.41
CA ILE A 61 -4.20 10.90 -5.05
C ILE A 61 -3.15 11.82 -4.43
N ALA A 62 -3.52 13.04 -4.03
CA ALA A 62 -2.62 13.95 -3.34
C ALA A 62 -2.12 13.36 -2.01
N PHE A 63 -2.99 12.71 -1.23
CA PHE A 63 -2.58 12.02 0.00
C PHE A 63 -1.64 10.84 -0.26
N VAL A 64 -1.91 10.06 -1.32
CA VAL A 64 -1.02 8.96 -1.75
C VAL A 64 0.37 9.47 -2.09
N VAL A 65 0.46 10.53 -2.91
CA VAL A 65 1.73 11.13 -3.33
C VAL A 65 2.46 11.77 -2.14
N ALA A 66 1.74 12.54 -1.31
CA ALA A 66 2.32 13.18 -0.13
C ALA A 66 2.82 12.16 0.89
N GLY A 67 2.05 11.09 1.15
CA GLY A 67 2.44 10.02 2.06
C GLY A 67 3.68 9.26 1.58
N GLY A 68 3.71 8.89 0.29
CA GLY A 68 4.88 8.26 -0.32
C GLY A 68 6.11 9.16 -0.29
N GLY A 69 5.96 10.43 -0.69
CA GLY A 69 7.04 11.42 -0.63
C GLY A 69 7.57 11.60 0.79
N LEU A 70 6.69 11.75 1.78
CA LEU A 70 7.07 11.94 3.18
C LEU A 70 7.86 10.74 3.72
N VAL A 71 7.38 9.51 3.52
CA VAL A 71 8.09 8.31 4.00
C VAL A 71 9.43 8.13 3.29
N GLY A 72 9.46 8.34 1.96
CA GLY A 72 10.69 8.29 1.20
C GLY A 72 11.72 9.30 1.72
N THR A 73 11.36 10.58 1.83
CA THR A 73 12.23 11.63 2.38
C THR A 73 12.64 11.34 3.82
N ALA A 74 11.73 10.87 4.68
CA ALA A 74 12.02 10.56 6.07
C ALA A 74 13.04 9.41 6.24
N SER A 75 13.16 8.52 5.26
CA SER A 75 14.15 7.43 5.29
C SER A 75 15.57 7.86 4.88
N VAL A 76 15.76 9.02 4.24
CA VAL A 76 17.08 9.54 3.83
C VAL A 76 18.11 9.56 4.99
N PRO A 77 17.81 10.14 6.17
CA PRO A 77 18.76 10.12 7.28
C PRO A 77 19.04 8.70 7.80
N VAL A 78 18.08 7.78 7.71
CA VAL A 78 18.27 6.37 8.11
C VAL A 78 19.29 5.69 7.21
N VAL A 79 19.19 5.91 5.90
CA VAL A 79 20.14 5.39 4.92
C VAL A 79 21.53 5.98 5.14
N ALA A 80 21.62 7.29 5.33
CA ALA A 80 22.89 7.97 5.62
C ALA A 80 23.57 7.46 6.90
N ALA A 81 22.79 7.20 7.96
CA ALA A 81 23.31 6.70 9.23
C ALA A 81 23.67 5.21 9.19
N SER A 82 22.99 4.42 8.37
CA SER A 82 23.24 2.98 8.26
C SER A 82 24.56 2.65 7.58
N GLY A 83 24.94 3.38 6.52
CA GLY A 83 26.13 3.09 5.72
C GLY A 83 26.11 1.78 4.92
N SER A 84 25.11 0.92 5.14
CA SER A 84 24.97 -0.39 4.48
C SER A 84 23.69 -0.53 3.67
N LEU A 85 22.68 0.33 3.89
CA LEU A 85 21.46 0.33 3.09
C LEU A 85 21.73 0.85 1.66
N PRO A 86 21.09 0.26 0.63
CA PRO A 86 21.17 0.78 -0.73
C PRO A 86 20.72 2.22 -0.86
N THR A 87 21.37 2.97 -1.75
CA THR A 87 21.04 4.38 -2.03
C THR A 87 19.62 4.58 -2.58
N TRP A 88 19.01 3.53 -3.15
CA TRP A 88 17.64 3.55 -3.66
C TRP A 88 16.58 3.31 -2.58
N THR A 89 16.97 3.00 -1.33
CA THR A 89 16.04 2.76 -0.21
C THR A 89 14.98 3.86 -0.03
N PRO A 90 15.29 5.18 -0.18
CA PRO A 90 14.27 6.22 -0.09
C PRO A 90 13.18 6.14 -1.16
N VAL A 91 13.57 5.81 -2.39
CA VAL A 91 12.62 5.60 -3.49
C VAL A 91 11.75 4.39 -3.19
N PHE A 92 12.36 3.29 -2.72
CA PHE A 92 11.62 2.10 -2.33
C PHE A 92 10.60 2.37 -1.22
N ALA A 93 11.01 3.01 -0.13
CA ALA A 93 10.12 3.31 0.98
C ALA A 93 8.92 4.15 0.52
N GLY A 94 9.18 5.18 -0.31
CA GLY A 94 8.12 6.01 -0.86
C GLY A 94 7.20 5.27 -1.83
N VAL A 95 7.75 4.43 -2.72
CA VAL A 95 6.97 3.62 -3.67
C VAL A 95 6.10 2.60 -2.95
N VAL A 96 6.62 1.88 -1.94
CA VAL A 96 5.84 0.89 -1.19
C VAL A 96 4.71 1.58 -0.41
N THR A 97 4.98 2.74 0.22
CA THR A 97 3.94 3.53 0.87
C THR A 97 2.89 4.00 -0.13
N ALA A 98 3.29 4.58 -1.27
CA ALA A 98 2.35 5.05 -2.29
C ALA A 98 1.51 3.90 -2.87
N ALA A 99 2.12 2.74 -3.15
CA ALA A 99 1.41 1.55 -3.61
C ALA A 99 0.40 1.05 -2.57
N THR A 100 0.78 1.06 -1.29
CA THR A 100 -0.11 0.66 -0.17
C THR A 100 -1.30 1.61 -0.05
N LEU A 101 -1.06 2.92 0.00
CA LEU A 101 -2.14 3.92 0.08
C LEU A 101 -3.00 3.92 -1.19
N GLY A 102 -2.40 3.75 -2.37
CA GLY A 102 -3.12 3.61 -3.63
C GLY A 102 -4.02 2.36 -3.66
N SER A 103 -3.53 1.23 -3.12
CA SER A 103 -4.32 0.00 -2.98
C SER A 103 -5.51 0.19 -2.03
N HIS A 104 -5.36 1.06 -1.03
CA HIS A 104 -6.47 1.44 -0.16
C HIS A 104 -7.57 2.16 -0.95
N LEU A 105 -7.19 3.19 -1.73
CA LEU A 105 -8.12 3.89 -2.62
C LEU A 105 -8.81 2.93 -3.59
N ALA A 106 -8.06 2.02 -4.22
CA ALA A 106 -8.63 1.01 -5.11
C ALA A 106 -9.64 0.11 -4.37
N GLY A 107 -9.32 -0.29 -3.14
CA GLY A 107 -10.22 -1.03 -2.26
C GLY A 107 -11.52 -0.28 -1.97
N ASP A 108 -11.48 1.04 -1.86
CA ASP A 108 -12.68 1.83 -1.64
C ASP A 108 -13.49 2.09 -2.91
N VAL A 109 -12.83 2.21 -4.07
CA VAL A 109 -13.51 2.24 -5.37
C VAL A 109 -14.30 0.95 -5.60
N ILE A 110 -13.84 -0.21 -5.12
CA ILE A 110 -14.57 -1.49 -5.22
C ILE A 110 -15.92 -1.46 -4.46
N THR A 111 -16.04 -0.60 -3.44
CA THR A 111 -17.21 -0.55 -2.55
C THR A 111 -18.27 0.46 -3.02
N PRO A 112 -19.57 0.23 -2.74
CA PRO A 112 -20.65 1.15 -3.12
C PRO A 112 -20.39 2.62 -2.74
N MET A 113 -19.83 2.85 -1.55
CA MET A 113 -19.56 4.19 -1.02
C MET A 113 -18.56 4.99 -1.89
N GLY A 114 -17.61 4.32 -2.55
CA GLY A 114 -16.65 4.96 -3.46
C GLY A 114 -15.78 6.06 -2.84
N ILE A 115 -15.09 6.82 -3.68
CA ILE A 115 -14.23 7.96 -3.29
C ILE A 115 -14.25 9.08 -4.33
N ARG A 116 -13.70 10.25 -3.99
CA ARG A 116 -13.44 11.36 -4.92
C ARG A 116 -11.93 11.66 -4.98
N PRO A 117 -11.16 10.84 -5.72
CA PRO A 117 -9.71 10.77 -5.57
C PRO A 117 -8.98 12.05 -6.04
N PHE A 118 -9.64 12.88 -6.85
CA PHE A 118 -9.07 14.09 -7.44
C PHE A 118 -9.48 15.38 -6.73
N ARG A 119 -10.14 15.30 -5.55
CA ARG A 119 -10.41 16.50 -4.76
C ARG A 119 -9.10 17.18 -4.31
N PRO A 120 -9.06 18.52 -4.22
CA PRO A 120 -10.16 19.46 -4.48
C PRO A 120 -10.30 19.89 -5.96
N LEU A 121 -9.48 19.35 -6.87
CA LEU A 121 -9.45 19.76 -8.28
C LEU A 121 -10.68 19.26 -9.06
N SER A 122 -11.24 18.12 -8.67
CA SER A 122 -12.44 17.56 -9.28
C SER A 122 -13.30 16.84 -8.24
N ASP A 123 -14.61 16.93 -8.45
CA ASP A 123 -15.64 16.26 -7.66
C ASP A 123 -16.07 14.89 -8.23
N ALA A 124 -15.39 14.42 -9.28
CA ALA A 124 -15.67 13.11 -9.88
C ALA A 124 -15.62 11.99 -8.83
N HIS A 125 -16.73 11.26 -8.73
CA HIS A 125 -16.90 10.15 -7.81
C HIS A 125 -16.64 8.82 -8.51
N PHE A 126 -15.81 7.98 -7.90
CA PHE A 126 -15.39 6.70 -8.43
C PHE A 126 -15.89 5.60 -7.51
N THR A 127 -16.71 4.72 -8.07
CA THR A 127 -17.23 3.51 -7.44
C THR A 127 -17.48 2.46 -8.53
N LEU A 128 -17.16 1.21 -8.24
CA LEU A 128 -17.52 0.05 -9.06
C LEU A 128 -18.74 -0.68 -8.49
N ASP A 129 -19.11 -0.39 -7.24
CA ASP A 129 -20.26 -0.99 -6.55
C ASP A 129 -20.29 -2.53 -6.65
N VAL A 130 -19.14 -3.18 -6.43
CA VAL A 130 -18.98 -4.63 -6.62
C VAL A 130 -19.35 -5.40 -5.35
N THR A 131 -18.90 -4.91 -4.19
CA THR A 131 -19.16 -5.57 -2.90
C THR A 131 -19.18 -4.56 -1.76
N PRO A 132 -20.09 -4.70 -0.78
CA PRO A 132 -20.05 -3.89 0.43
C PRO A 132 -18.71 -4.01 1.16
N ALA A 133 -18.27 -2.91 1.78
CA ALA A 133 -17.03 -2.89 2.56
C ALA A 133 -17.00 -3.94 3.70
N ALA A 134 -18.18 -4.24 4.26
CA ALA A 134 -18.37 -5.16 5.37
C ALA A 134 -18.45 -6.65 4.95
N ASP A 135 -18.41 -6.99 3.65
CA ASP A 135 -18.49 -8.38 3.22
C ASP A 135 -17.29 -9.20 3.74
N PRO A 136 -17.50 -10.17 4.64
CA PRO A 136 -16.41 -10.91 5.26
C PRO A 136 -15.70 -11.86 4.28
N ARG A 137 -16.40 -12.33 3.23
CA ARG A 137 -15.83 -13.21 2.21
C ARG A 137 -14.90 -12.41 1.30
N ALA A 138 -15.34 -11.25 0.82
CA ALA A 138 -14.51 -10.37 0.00
C ALA A 138 -13.23 -9.95 0.76
N ASN A 139 -13.35 -9.55 2.02
CA ASN A 139 -12.22 -9.20 2.86
C ASN A 139 -11.21 -10.36 3.04
N ARG A 140 -11.68 -11.60 3.18
CA ARG A 140 -10.79 -12.78 3.25
C ARG A 140 -10.18 -13.14 1.90
N LEU A 141 -10.93 -12.96 0.81
CA LEU A 141 -10.45 -13.21 -0.56
C LEU A 141 -9.29 -12.29 -0.91
N PHE A 142 -9.42 -10.98 -0.67
CA PHE A 142 -8.31 -10.05 -0.92
C PHE A 142 -7.12 -10.32 -0.01
N LEU A 143 -7.34 -10.65 1.27
CA LEU A 143 -6.26 -11.05 2.17
C LEU A 143 -5.53 -12.29 1.64
N GLY A 144 -6.27 -13.33 1.27
CA GLY A 144 -5.72 -14.56 0.70
C GLY A 144 -4.97 -14.30 -0.59
N ALA A 145 -5.54 -13.53 -1.51
CA ALA A 145 -4.91 -13.16 -2.78
C ALA A 145 -3.59 -12.40 -2.56
N GLY A 146 -3.56 -11.42 -1.65
CA GLY A 146 -2.35 -10.69 -1.32
C GLY A 146 -1.26 -11.56 -0.70
N VAL A 147 -1.63 -12.45 0.23
CA VAL A 147 -0.69 -13.40 0.84
C VAL A 147 -0.13 -14.38 -0.19
N VAL A 148 -1.00 -14.95 -1.05
CA VAL A 148 -0.57 -15.86 -2.12
C VAL A 148 0.34 -15.15 -3.11
N ALA A 149 -0.02 -13.95 -3.56
CA ALA A 149 0.80 -13.18 -4.49
C ALA A 149 2.19 -12.88 -3.91
N LEU A 150 2.26 -12.45 -2.64
CA LEU A 150 3.52 -12.21 -1.97
C LEU A 150 4.34 -13.51 -1.82
N ALA A 151 3.71 -14.62 -1.43
CA ALA A 151 4.38 -15.92 -1.30
C ALA A 151 4.95 -16.41 -2.64
N LEU A 152 4.21 -16.23 -3.74
CA LEU A 152 4.67 -16.53 -5.10
C LEU A 152 5.86 -15.64 -5.47
N SER A 153 5.80 -14.34 -5.21
CA SER A 153 6.93 -13.42 -5.44
C SER A 153 8.17 -13.84 -4.67
N VAL A 154 8.04 -14.25 -3.40
CA VAL A 154 9.16 -14.76 -2.60
C VAL A 154 9.70 -16.06 -3.22
N GLY A 155 8.83 -17.05 -3.49
CA GLY A 155 9.23 -18.34 -4.04
C GLY A 155 9.96 -18.24 -5.38
N LEU A 156 9.46 -17.39 -6.29
CA LEU A 156 10.09 -17.15 -7.59
C LEU A 156 11.41 -16.39 -7.49
N SER A 157 11.61 -15.60 -6.43
CA SER A 157 12.83 -14.79 -6.27
C SER A 157 13.96 -15.55 -5.56
N VAL A 158 13.62 -16.56 -4.75
CA VAL A 158 14.60 -17.40 -4.05
C VAL A 158 14.91 -18.69 -4.84
N GLY A 159 13.99 -19.15 -5.70
CA GLY A 159 14.11 -20.41 -6.43
C GLY A 159 14.77 -20.34 -7.81
N LEU A 160 15.05 -19.15 -8.36
CA LEU A 160 15.70 -19.02 -9.67
C LEU A 160 17.21 -18.76 -9.48
N PRO A 161 18.10 -19.60 -10.03
CA PRO A 161 19.53 -19.29 -10.06
C PRO A 161 19.74 -17.99 -10.86
N SER A 162 20.50 -17.07 -10.27
CA SER A 162 20.96 -15.81 -10.89
C SER A 162 21.98 -16.05 -11.98
#